data_AF-A0AAN7YI95-F1
#
_entry.id   AF-A0AAN7YI95-F1
#
_cell.length_a   1.000
_cell.length_b   1.000
_cell.length_c   1.000
_cell.angle_alpha   90.00
_cell.angle_beta   90.00
_cell.angle_gamma   90.00
#
_symmetry.space_group_name_H-M   'P 1'
#
loop_
_entity.id
_entity.type
_entity.pdbx_description
1 polymer ?
#
loop_
_entity_poly.entity_id
_entity_poly.type
_entity_poly.pdbx_seq_one_letter_code
_entity_poly.pdbx_strand_id
1 'polypeptide(L)'
;MSKRTLNSFFSPPVKRVKHDVETLTQTVSPPPNKNRDSNVTENTTLPIDATPAVTAKTSHATYPFPIADLPPDILETLNELLLTVSGKEIKNQPHLDLLYFQPLIPQPTANELFHFLRSSLPFYRVKYTITRFGKSIDINTPRYTTVFGIDETSQFILDTNPFPEGKVQTNLTTRIVESMNRTKEVAPGKYKSCVVPPRPIPPCLQMLKTLTEALTNDTYNFVLVNYYSTGQDSISFHSDDERFLGDKPTIASFSLGARRDFLMKHKPPGVGPGNGNKGKISANGASTESTYPGTTQIKLALGSGDMILMQGETQRNWLHSIPKRSGKQNEADKGRINITMRKAMVPAGTENYYQYNVGSGPVHVWDDKLKEMRPLSDVKLRDI
;
A
#
# COMPACT_ATOMS: atom_id res chain seq x y z
N MET A 1 -20.24 31.86 -28.33
CA MET A 1 -20.51 30.58 -29.03
C MET A 1 -19.39 30.32 -30.02
N SER A 2 -18.66 29.22 -29.87
CA SER A 2 -17.91 28.56 -30.96
C SER A 2 -17.68 27.12 -30.53
N LYS A 3 -18.37 26.19 -31.20
CA LYS A 3 -18.27 24.75 -30.99
C LYS A 3 -16.98 24.27 -31.65
N ARG A 4 -16.09 23.61 -30.90
CA ARG A 4 -15.04 22.76 -31.48
C ARG A 4 -15.42 21.29 -31.29
N THR A 5 -15.52 20.61 -32.42
CA THR A 5 -16.02 19.27 -32.64
C THR A 5 -15.01 18.19 -32.23
N LEU A 6 -15.55 17.09 -31.68
CA LEU A 6 -14.90 15.77 -31.64
C LEU A 6 -14.48 15.38 -33.06
N ASN A 7 -13.17 15.30 -33.35
CA ASN A 7 -12.55 14.40 -34.34
C ASN A 7 -11.05 14.72 -34.55
N SER A 8 -10.24 14.63 -33.50
CA SER A 8 -8.77 14.63 -33.65
C SER A 8 -8.08 13.58 -32.77
N PHE A 9 -8.81 12.56 -32.31
CA PHE A 9 -8.30 11.57 -31.33
C PHE A 9 -8.08 10.16 -31.89
N PHE A 10 -8.09 9.98 -33.21
CA PHE A 10 -7.81 8.69 -33.83
C PHE A 10 -6.62 8.80 -34.79
N SER A 11 -5.44 8.45 -34.30
CA SER A 11 -4.31 8.02 -35.14
C SER A 11 -3.51 6.95 -34.38
N PRO A 12 -3.18 5.81 -35.02
CA PRO A 12 -2.52 4.68 -34.36
C PRO A 12 -1.02 4.94 -34.09
N PRO A 13 -0.41 4.25 -33.10
CA PRO A 13 0.97 4.51 -32.69
C PRO A 13 2.01 3.96 -33.67
N VAL A 14 3.06 4.75 -33.88
CA VAL A 14 4.24 4.44 -34.70
C VAL A 14 5.14 3.40 -33.99
N LYS A 15 5.71 2.49 -34.78
CA LYS A 15 6.52 1.32 -34.39
C LYS A 15 7.74 1.67 -33.53
N ARG A 16 7.98 0.87 -32.48
CA ARG A 16 9.21 0.84 -31.67
C ARG A 16 10.40 0.32 -32.49
N VAL A 17 11.52 1.03 -32.42
CA VAL A 17 12.84 0.63 -32.94
C VAL A 17 13.54 -0.22 -31.86
N LYS A 18 14.12 -1.36 -32.28
CA LYS A 18 14.97 -2.24 -31.46
C LYS A 18 16.34 -1.58 -31.30
N HIS A 19 16.90 -1.62 -30.09
CA HIS A 19 18.33 -1.39 -29.89
C HIS A 19 18.99 -2.67 -29.39
N ASP A 20 20.08 -3.02 -30.08
CA ASP A 20 20.89 -4.20 -29.91
C ASP A 20 21.73 -4.12 -28.62
N VAL A 21 21.90 -5.28 -27.99
CA VAL A 21 22.66 -5.50 -26.76
C VAL A 21 24.09 -5.88 -27.16
N GLU A 22 25.04 -4.97 -27.01
CA GLU A 22 26.46 -5.31 -27.08
C GLU A 22 26.94 -5.86 -25.73
N THR A 23 27.53 -7.05 -25.82
CA THR A 23 28.01 -7.87 -24.70
C THR A 23 29.47 -7.51 -24.43
N LEU A 24 29.79 -6.97 -23.26
CA LEU A 24 31.17 -6.82 -22.80
C LEU A 24 31.45 -7.85 -21.69
N THR A 25 32.08 -8.95 -22.10
CA THR A 25 32.68 -9.95 -21.22
C THR A 25 33.98 -9.40 -20.63
N GLN A 26 34.02 -9.21 -19.31
CA GLN A 26 35.29 -9.10 -18.56
C GLN A 26 35.46 -10.31 -17.66
N THR A 27 36.50 -11.07 -17.98
CA THR A 27 37.04 -12.22 -17.24
C THR A 27 37.75 -11.75 -15.97
N VAL A 28 37.37 -12.30 -14.82
CA VAL A 28 38.14 -12.15 -13.57
C VAL A 28 38.52 -13.54 -13.07
N SER A 29 39.83 -13.78 -12.98
CA SER A 29 40.46 -15.00 -12.47
C SER A 29 40.46 -15.04 -10.93
N PRO A 30 40.40 -16.22 -10.29
CA PRO A 30 40.34 -16.34 -8.83
C PRO A 30 41.74 -16.33 -8.17
N PRO A 31 41.88 -15.86 -6.91
CA PRO A 31 43.10 -16.03 -6.14
C PRO A 31 43.14 -17.39 -5.39
N PRO A 32 44.34 -17.86 -4.98
CA PRO A 32 44.57 -19.26 -4.65
C PRO A 32 44.32 -19.63 -3.18
N ASN A 33 44.08 -20.92 -3.01
CA ASN A 33 43.84 -21.66 -1.78
C ASN A 33 45.11 -21.80 -0.91
N LYS A 34 45.03 -21.58 0.40
CA LYS A 34 46.02 -22.08 1.39
C LYS A 34 45.30 -22.67 2.60
N ASN A 35 45.66 -23.92 2.90
CA ASN A 35 45.18 -24.72 4.02
C ASN A 35 46.05 -24.55 5.28
N ARG A 36 45.37 -24.69 6.43
CA ARG A 36 45.81 -25.18 7.77
C ARG A 36 46.85 -24.39 8.57
N ASP A 37 46.48 -23.98 9.79
CA ASP A 37 46.76 -24.78 11.00
C ASP A 37 45.97 -24.30 12.24
N SER A 38 45.72 -25.26 13.12
CA SER A 38 45.00 -25.21 14.39
C SER A 38 45.85 -24.64 15.55
N ASN A 39 45.25 -23.86 16.45
CA ASN A 39 45.56 -23.90 17.88
C ASN A 39 44.49 -23.22 18.76
N VAL A 40 44.53 -23.62 20.02
CA VAL A 40 43.50 -23.65 21.07
C VAL A 40 43.55 -22.42 22.00
N THR A 41 42.46 -22.23 22.78
CA THR A 41 42.24 -21.33 23.96
C THR A 41 42.15 -19.83 23.63
N GLU A 42 41.19 -19.04 24.14
CA GLU A 42 40.71 -18.96 25.53
C GLU A 42 39.37 -18.20 25.62
N ASN A 43 38.53 -18.56 26.59
CA ASN A 43 37.28 -17.89 26.94
C ASN A 43 37.52 -16.46 27.42
N THR A 44 36.87 -15.47 26.80
CA THR A 44 36.59 -14.19 27.46
C THR A 44 35.19 -13.73 27.08
N THR A 45 34.23 -14.10 27.91
CA THR A 45 32.85 -13.59 27.88
C THR A 45 32.89 -12.11 28.24
N LEU A 46 32.84 -11.23 27.23
CA LEU A 46 32.53 -9.83 27.43
C LEU A 46 31.01 -9.69 27.59
N PRO A 47 30.51 -8.89 28.56
CA PRO A 47 29.08 -8.68 28.72
C PRO A 47 28.54 -7.96 27.48
N ILE A 48 27.61 -8.62 26.78
CA ILE A 48 26.79 -7.99 25.75
C ILE A 48 25.83 -7.05 26.48
N ASP A 49 26.28 -5.82 26.72
CA ASP A 49 25.38 -4.73 27.04
C ASP A 49 24.67 -4.36 25.73
N ALA A 50 23.58 -5.06 25.45
CA ALA A 50 22.71 -4.79 24.31
C ALA A 50 22.01 -3.45 24.55
N THR A 51 22.71 -2.36 24.25
CA THR A 51 22.05 -1.08 24.02
C THR A 51 21.08 -1.32 22.86
N PRO A 52 19.76 -1.12 23.03
CA PRO A 52 18.82 -1.32 21.93
C PRO A 52 19.28 -0.44 20.77
N ALA A 53 19.56 -1.06 19.63
CA ALA A 53 19.97 -0.36 18.43
C ALA A 53 18.94 0.74 18.16
N VAL A 54 19.36 2.01 18.22
CA VAL A 54 18.48 3.14 17.97
C VAL A 54 18.10 3.06 16.49
N THR A 55 16.88 2.62 16.21
CA THR A 55 16.36 2.58 14.84
C THR A 55 16.40 3.98 14.25
N ALA A 56 17.08 4.13 13.10
CA ALA A 56 17.11 5.39 12.39
C ALA A 56 15.67 5.87 12.10
N LYS A 57 15.45 7.19 12.13
CA LYS A 57 14.17 7.80 11.81
C LYS A 57 14.33 8.74 10.61
N THR A 58 13.40 8.61 9.68
CA THR A 58 13.31 9.45 8.49
C THR A 58 12.32 10.58 8.73
N SER A 59 12.81 11.83 8.68
CA SER A 59 11.95 13.02 8.73
C SER A 59 11.67 13.56 7.33
N HIS A 60 10.47 14.08 7.11
CA HIS A 60 10.09 14.81 5.90
C HIS A 60 9.09 15.91 6.28
N ALA A 61 9.11 17.06 5.59
CA ALA A 61 8.25 18.21 5.92
C ALA A 61 6.74 17.89 5.85
N THR A 62 6.35 16.87 5.11
CA THR A 62 4.94 16.42 4.98
C THR A 62 4.59 15.22 5.85
N TYR A 63 5.54 14.71 6.64
CA TYR A 63 5.27 13.72 7.69
C TYR A 63 4.86 14.47 8.98
N PRO A 64 3.81 14.02 9.69
CA PRO A 64 3.44 14.62 10.97
C PRO A 64 4.51 14.50 12.07
N PHE A 65 5.34 13.46 11.98
CA PHE A 65 6.49 13.19 12.84
C PHE A 65 7.50 12.28 12.09
N PRO A 66 8.76 12.18 12.54
CA PRO A 66 9.75 11.29 11.93
C PRO A 66 9.30 9.83 11.98
N ILE A 67 9.35 9.13 10.85
CA ILE A 67 8.93 7.72 10.73
C ILE A 67 10.16 6.83 10.88
N ALA A 68 10.12 5.84 11.77
CA ALA A 68 11.22 4.89 11.95
C ALA A 68 11.46 4.06 10.68
N ASP A 69 12.72 3.73 10.44
CA ASP A 69 13.15 2.77 9.41
C ASP A 69 12.96 1.35 9.94
N LEU A 70 13.01 0.34 9.06
CA LEU A 70 12.84 -1.05 9.50
C LEU A 70 14.00 -1.49 10.41
N PRO A 71 13.72 -2.24 11.48
CA PRO A 71 14.76 -2.98 12.21
C PRO A 71 15.54 -3.90 11.27
N PRO A 72 16.86 -4.08 11.49
CA PRO A 72 17.72 -4.90 10.63
C PRO A 72 17.19 -6.31 10.37
N ASP A 73 16.70 -7.00 11.41
CA ASP A 73 16.22 -8.38 11.32
C ASP A 73 15.00 -8.52 10.39
N ILE A 74 14.09 -7.52 10.42
CA ILE A 74 12.96 -7.47 9.51
C ILE A 74 13.43 -7.19 8.08
N LEU A 75 14.37 -6.24 7.92
CA LEU A 75 14.91 -5.86 6.61
C LEU A 75 15.64 -7.04 5.94
N GLU A 76 16.47 -7.75 6.68
CA GLU A 76 17.20 -8.94 6.21
C GLU A 76 16.21 -10.01 5.72
N THR A 77 15.22 -10.36 6.56
CA THR A 77 14.19 -11.34 6.18
C THR A 77 13.45 -10.93 4.91
N LEU A 78 13.06 -9.65 4.77
CA LEU A 78 12.33 -9.18 3.58
C LEU A 78 13.18 -9.23 2.30
N ASN A 79 14.50 -9.03 2.40
CA ASN A 79 15.41 -9.12 1.25
C ASN A 79 15.56 -10.56 0.75
N GLU A 80 15.51 -11.55 1.64
CA GLU A 80 15.66 -12.97 1.28
C GLU A 80 14.44 -13.56 0.55
N LEU A 81 13.26 -12.92 0.65
CA LEU A 81 12.01 -13.42 0.05
C LEU A 81 12.01 -13.43 -1.49
N LEU A 82 12.97 -12.76 -2.14
CA LEU A 82 13.04 -12.65 -3.60
C LEU A 82 13.41 -13.97 -4.30
N LEU A 83 13.90 -14.97 -3.58
CA LEU A 83 14.48 -16.18 -4.17
C LEU A 83 13.61 -17.43 -4.03
N THR A 84 12.53 -17.40 -3.25
CA THR A 84 11.91 -18.66 -2.75
C THR A 84 10.39 -18.76 -2.81
N VAL A 85 9.66 -17.72 -3.25
CA VAL A 85 8.20 -17.67 -3.09
C VAL A 85 7.42 -17.59 -4.41
N SER A 86 6.56 -18.58 -4.66
CA SER A 86 5.57 -18.58 -5.74
C SER A 86 4.15 -18.47 -5.19
N GLY A 87 3.34 -17.56 -5.74
CA GLY A 87 1.93 -17.40 -5.36
C GLY A 87 1.03 -18.47 -5.96
N LYS A 88 0.00 -18.89 -5.22
CA LYS A 88 -1.04 -19.79 -5.72
C LYS A 88 -2.04 -19.00 -6.58
N GLU A 89 -2.20 -19.41 -7.84
CA GLU A 89 -3.22 -18.81 -8.71
C GLU A 89 -4.64 -19.19 -8.27
N ILE A 90 -5.56 -18.22 -8.30
CA ILE A 90 -7.00 -18.43 -8.12
C ILE A 90 -7.72 -17.75 -9.29
N LYS A 91 -7.89 -18.51 -10.38
CA LYS A 91 -8.50 -18.10 -11.66
C LYS A 91 -9.71 -18.96 -12.06
N ASN A 92 -10.28 -19.68 -11.08
CA ASN A 92 -11.30 -20.71 -11.30
C ASN A 92 -12.73 -20.15 -11.45
N GLN A 93 -12.90 -18.83 -11.57
CA GLN A 93 -14.18 -18.18 -11.80
C GLN A 93 -14.05 -17.07 -12.85
N PRO A 94 -15.12 -16.76 -13.62
CA PRO A 94 -15.12 -15.72 -14.63
C PRO A 94 -14.51 -14.39 -14.15
N HIS A 95 -13.61 -13.82 -14.97
CA HIS A 95 -12.94 -12.54 -14.76
C HIS A 95 -12.08 -12.42 -13.49
N LEU A 96 -11.92 -13.51 -12.73
CA LEU A 96 -11.11 -13.53 -11.52
C LEU A 96 -9.67 -13.83 -11.88
N ASP A 97 -8.78 -12.96 -11.42
CA ASP A 97 -7.34 -13.13 -11.57
C ASP A 97 -6.65 -12.72 -10.26
N LEU A 98 -6.35 -13.74 -9.45
CA LEU A 98 -5.67 -13.58 -8.16
C LEU A 98 -4.40 -14.42 -8.10
N LEU A 99 -3.38 -13.87 -7.47
CA LEU A 99 -2.29 -14.65 -6.87
C LEU A 99 -2.38 -14.54 -5.34
N TYR A 100 -2.27 -15.67 -4.65
CA TYR A 100 -2.33 -15.73 -3.20
C TYR A 100 -1.07 -16.35 -2.60
N PHE A 101 -0.37 -15.59 -1.77
CA PHE A 101 0.83 -15.99 -1.06
C PHE A 101 0.47 -16.21 0.41
N GLN A 102 0.64 -17.44 0.91
CA GLN A 102 0.15 -17.86 2.22
C GLN A 102 1.21 -18.68 3.01
N PRO A 103 2.01 -18.04 3.88
CA PRO A 103 2.28 -16.61 3.91
C PRO A 103 3.35 -16.22 2.88
N LEU A 104 3.43 -14.94 2.52
CA LEU A 104 4.61 -14.38 1.85
C LEU A 104 5.70 -14.05 2.87
N ILE A 105 5.33 -13.38 3.96
CA ILE A 105 6.25 -13.00 5.03
C ILE A 105 6.13 -14.04 6.16
N PRO A 106 7.22 -14.70 6.58
CA PRO A 106 7.19 -15.65 7.68
C PRO A 106 6.54 -15.09 8.93
N GLN A 107 5.79 -15.92 9.65
CA GLN A 107 4.96 -15.50 10.79
C GLN A 107 5.71 -14.69 11.86
N PRO A 108 6.95 -15.03 12.28
CA PRO A 108 7.69 -14.24 13.27
C PRO A 108 7.91 -12.80 12.79
N THR A 109 8.49 -12.64 11.60
CA THR A 109 8.75 -11.35 10.97
C THR A 109 7.46 -10.58 10.69
N ALA A 110 6.38 -11.25 10.28
CA ALA A 110 5.09 -10.62 10.05
C ALA A 110 4.49 -10.03 11.34
N ASN A 111 4.69 -10.68 12.49
CA ASN A 111 4.24 -10.18 13.79
C ASN A 111 5.04 -8.94 14.23
N GLU A 112 6.36 -8.98 14.06
CA GLU A 112 7.22 -7.83 14.37
C GLU A 112 6.91 -6.65 13.46
N LEU A 113 6.75 -6.89 12.15
CA LEU A 113 6.38 -5.88 11.17
C LEU A 113 5.01 -5.26 11.48
N PHE A 114 4.04 -6.06 11.92
CA PHE A 114 2.75 -5.54 12.39
C PHE A 114 2.91 -4.54 13.54
N HIS A 115 3.65 -4.91 14.60
CA HIS A 115 3.86 -4.05 15.76
C HIS A 115 4.64 -2.79 15.38
N PHE A 116 5.71 -2.96 14.61
CA PHE A 116 6.55 -1.87 14.12
C PHE A 116 5.73 -0.85 13.32
N LEU A 117 4.97 -1.28 12.31
CA LEU A 117 4.21 -0.35 11.46
C LEU A 117 3.06 0.31 12.22
N ARG A 118 2.42 -0.40 13.15
CA ARG A 118 1.36 0.16 13.99
C ARG A 118 1.87 1.30 14.88
N SER A 119 3.08 1.15 15.43
CA SER A 119 3.69 2.16 16.29
C SER A 119 4.38 3.29 15.52
N SER A 120 4.89 3.02 14.31
CA SER A 120 5.75 3.96 13.57
C SER A 120 5.01 4.85 12.58
N LEU A 121 3.78 4.50 12.16
CA LEU A 121 3.05 5.23 11.13
C LEU A 121 2.02 6.20 11.72
N PRO A 122 1.84 7.39 11.11
CA PRO A 122 0.73 8.28 11.42
C PRO A 122 -0.57 7.71 10.84
N PHE A 123 -1.65 7.69 11.60
CA PHE A 123 -2.96 7.20 11.17
C PHE A 123 -4.04 8.29 11.25
N TYR A 124 -5.12 8.12 10.50
CA TYR A 124 -6.24 9.06 10.44
C TYR A 124 -7.56 8.30 10.50
N ARG A 125 -8.57 8.88 11.15
CA ARG A 125 -9.98 8.49 10.98
C ARG A 125 -10.67 9.54 10.14
N VAL A 126 -10.84 9.26 8.86
CA VAL A 126 -11.33 10.23 7.90
C VAL A 126 -12.83 10.38 8.07
N LYS A 127 -13.26 11.65 8.20
CA LYS A 127 -14.65 12.04 8.10
C LYS A 127 -14.83 12.84 6.83
N TYR A 128 -15.79 12.44 6.00
CA TYR A 128 -16.11 13.17 4.78
C TYR A 128 -17.60 13.10 4.50
N THR A 129 -18.13 14.16 3.91
CA THR A 129 -19.53 14.23 3.51
C THR A 129 -19.67 13.84 2.06
N ILE A 130 -20.48 12.84 1.76
CA ILE A 130 -20.90 12.53 0.40
C ILE A 130 -22.25 13.20 0.16
N THR A 131 -22.33 14.06 -0.85
CA THR A 131 -23.62 14.57 -1.35
C THR A 131 -24.06 13.75 -2.54
N ARG A 132 -25.18 13.03 -2.42
CA ARG A 132 -25.81 12.29 -3.55
C ARG A 132 -27.29 12.62 -3.60
N PHE A 133 -27.77 13.01 -4.78
CA PHE A 133 -29.18 13.35 -5.03
C PHE A 133 -29.77 14.36 -4.02
N GLY A 134 -28.98 15.39 -3.68
CA GLY A 134 -29.40 16.44 -2.74
C GLY A 134 -29.42 16.03 -1.25
N LYS A 135 -29.01 14.80 -0.93
CA LYS A 135 -28.82 14.34 0.46
C LYS A 135 -27.33 14.25 0.78
N SER A 136 -26.94 14.87 1.88
CA SER A 136 -25.59 14.79 2.45
C SER A 136 -25.56 13.66 3.48
N ILE A 137 -24.59 12.76 3.34
CA ILE A 137 -24.33 11.68 4.29
C ILE A 137 -22.91 11.87 4.79
N ASP A 138 -22.77 12.02 6.10
CA ASP A 138 -21.46 12.03 6.75
C ASP A 138 -20.97 10.59 6.90
N ILE A 139 -19.84 10.31 6.27
CA ILE A 139 -19.14 9.04 6.36
C ILE A 139 -17.99 9.21 7.35
N ASN A 140 -17.97 8.32 8.34
CA ASN A 140 -16.81 8.10 9.20
C ASN A 140 -16.18 6.77 8.80
N THR A 141 -14.91 6.78 8.38
CA THR A 141 -14.23 5.54 8.05
C THR A 141 -14.13 4.68 9.32
N PRO A 142 -14.71 3.46 9.34
CA PRO A 142 -14.74 2.61 10.52
C PRO A 142 -13.39 1.90 10.69
N ARG A 143 -12.28 2.55 10.34
CA ARG A 143 -10.92 2.04 10.39
C ARG A 143 -9.97 3.23 10.29
N TYR A 144 -8.75 3.04 10.76
CA TYR A 144 -7.68 4.01 10.62
C TYR A 144 -7.00 3.85 9.27
N THR A 145 -6.58 4.94 8.65
CA THR A 145 -5.92 4.92 7.33
C THR A 145 -4.74 5.87 7.29
N THR A 146 -3.79 5.60 6.39
CA THR A 146 -2.75 6.55 6.01
C THR A 146 -2.26 6.24 4.61
N VAL A 147 -1.75 7.23 3.90
CA VAL A 147 -1.35 7.09 2.50
C VAL A 147 -0.05 7.82 2.21
N PHE A 148 0.75 7.22 1.34
CA PHE A 148 2.01 7.78 0.86
C PHE A 148 2.11 7.55 -0.65
N GLY A 149 2.82 8.43 -1.33
CA GLY A 149 3.00 8.37 -2.77
C GLY A 149 2.40 9.55 -3.52
N ILE A 150 2.57 9.49 -4.84
CA ILE A 150 2.17 10.49 -5.82
C ILE A 150 1.91 9.80 -7.16
N ASP A 151 1.05 10.37 -8.00
CA ASP A 151 0.67 9.76 -9.27
C ASP A 151 1.81 9.75 -10.28
N GLU A 152 1.65 8.94 -11.32
CA GLU A 152 2.65 8.64 -12.34
C GLU A 152 3.17 9.87 -13.08
N THR A 153 2.42 10.98 -13.10
CA THR A 153 2.85 12.20 -13.79
C THR A 153 3.86 13.04 -12.99
N SER A 154 4.14 12.66 -11.73
CA SER A 154 5.11 13.35 -10.89
C SER A 154 6.00 12.38 -10.11
N GLN A 155 7.12 12.88 -9.59
CA GLN A 155 8.00 12.13 -8.70
C GLN A 155 8.62 13.04 -7.64
N PHE A 156 8.93 12.45 -6.49
CA PHE A 156 9.76 13.10 -5.48
C PHE A 156 11.23 12.96 -5.86
N ILE A 157 11.98 14.05 -5.83
CA ILE A 157 13.44 14.05 -5.98
C ILE A 157 14.06 14.67 -4.73
N LEU A 158 15.13 14.05 -4.24
CA LEU A 158 15.92 14.58 -3.13
C LEU A 158 16.55 15.91 -3.53
N ASP A 159 16.36 16.92 -2.68
CA ASP A 159 17.00 18.20 -2.86
C ASP A 159 18.45 18.08 -2.37
N THR A 160 19.36 17.75 -3.27
CA THR A 160 20.80 17.72 -3.00
C THR A 160 21.33 19.15 -3.03
N ASN A 161 20.94 19.99 -2.09
CA ASN A 161 21.84 21.09 -1.73
C ASN A 161 23.09 20.44 -1.15
N PRO A 162 24.31 20.79 -1.61
CA PRO A 162 25.54 20.22 -1.04
C PRO A 162 25.58 20.58 0.45
N PHE A 163 25.32 19.60 1.30
CA PHE A 163 25.52 19.73 2.74
C PHE A 163 27.02 19.57 3.03
N PRO A 164 27.57 20.29 4.01
CA PRO A 164 28.95 20.11 4.43
C PRO A 164 29.20 18.64 4.80
N GLU A 165 30.28 18.08 4.28
CA GLU A 165 30.66 16.67 4.40
C GLU A 165 30.62 16.18 5.86
N GLY A 166 30.06 14.98 6.08
CA GLY A 166 30.15 14.27 7.37
C GLY A 166 28.88 14.19 8.23
N LYS A 167 27.70 14.61 7.75
CA LYS A 167 26.43 14.40 8.47
C LYS A 167 25.56 13.34 7.80
N VAL A 168 25.18 12.30 8.54
CA VAL A 168 24.18 11.30 8.14
C VAL A 168 22.84 11.98 7.89
N GLN A 169 22.23 11.74 6.73
CA GLN A 169 21.02 12.42 6.28
C GLN A 169 19.77 11.86 6.98
N THR A 170 19.31 12.52 8.05
CA THR A 170 18.09 12.15 8.80
C THR A 170 16.84 12.97 8.39
N ASN A 171 17.03 14.02 7.59
CA ASN A 171 15.97 14.89 7.08
C ASN A 171 15.91 14.81 5.55
N LEU A 172 14.93 14.08 5.02
CA LEU A 172 14.64 14.09 3.59
C LEU A 172 14.01 15.43 3.23
N THR A 173 14.71 16.21 2.43
CA THR A 173 14.13 17.37 1.74
C THR A 173 13.85 16.93 0.31
N THR A 174 12.61 17.00 -0.13
CA THR A 174 12.23 16.62 -1.50
C THR A 174 11.51 17.75 -2.21
N ARG A 175 11.68 17.78 -3.53
CA ARG A 175 10.87 18.58 -4.44
C ARG A 175 10.06 17.66 -5.35
N ILE A 176 8.89 18.14 -5.78
CA ILE A 176 8.02 17.39 -6.69
C ILE A 176 8.24 17.91 -8.10
N VAL A 177 8.67 17.02 -9.00
CA VAL A 177 8.96 17.35 -10.40
C VAL A 177 8.08 16.54 -11.35
N GLU A 178 7.98 16.96 -12.60
CA GLU A 178 7.29 16.20 -13.65
C GLU A 178 8.04 14.90 -13.97
N SER A 179 7.32 13.77 -14.07
CA SER A 179 7.96 12.48 -14.34
C SER A 179 8.72 12.44 -15.67
N MET A 180 8.20 13.13 -16.69
CA MET A 180 8.80 13.22 -18.01
C MET A 180 9.94 14.26 -18.10
N ASN A 181 10.08 15.13 -17.11
CA ASN A 181 11.17 16.11 -17.05
C ASN A 181 11.56 16.39 -15.59
N ARG A 182 12.59 15.67 -15.14
CA ARG A 182 13.10 15.68 -13.76
C ARG A 182 13.68 17.03 -13.30
N THR A 183 13.93 17.95 -14.23
CA THR A 183 14.43 19.30 -13.91
C THR A 183 13.31 20.32 -13.72
N LYS A 184 12.07 19.97 -14.10
CA LYS A 184 10.93 20.87 -14.08
C LYS A 184 10.02 20.53 -12.89
N GLU A 185 9.91 21.48 -11.96
CA GLU A 185 8.95 21.40 -10.87
C GLU A 185 7.51 21.37 -11.37
N VAL A 186 6.64 20.71 -10.63
CA VAL A 186 5.21 20.68 -10.95
C VAL A 186 4.61 22.08 -10.86
N ALA A 187 3.63 22.37 -11.71
CA ALA A 187 2.94 23.65 -11.71
C ALA A 187 2.39 24.01 -10.31
N PRO A 188 2.54 25.28 -9.87
CA PRO A 188 1.95 25.75 -8.61
C PRO A 188 0.46 25.43 -8.56
N GLY A 189 0.07 24.55 -7.65
CA GLY A 189 -1.31 24.15 -7.43
C GLY A 189 -1.76 22.84 -8.08
N LYS A 190 -0.88 22.05 -8.70
CA LYS A 190 -1.20 20.70 -9.23
C LYS A 190 -1.86 19.77 -8.19
N TYR A 191 -1.55 19.97 -6.90
CA TYR A 191 -2.08 19.20 -5.77
C TYR A 191 -2.73 20.07 -4.69
N LYS A 192 -3.21 21.28 -5.05
CA LYS A 192 -3.77 22.23 -4.06
C LYS A 192 -5.06 21.76 -3.40
N SER A 193 -5.75 20.78 -3.98
CA SER A 193 -6.98 20.21 -3.42
C SER A 193 -6.70 19.18 -2.34
N CYS A 194 -5.47 18.67 -2.25
CA CYS A 194 -5.06 17.79 -1.16
C CYS A 194 -5.04 18.58 0.14
N VAL A 195 -5.86 18.17 1.12
CA VAL A 195 -5.87 18.76 2.46
C VAL A 195 -4.51 18.65 3.15
N VAL A 196 -3.81 17.54 2.90
CA VAL A 196 -2.42 17.35 3.33
C VAL A 196 -1.56 17.19 2.09
N PRO A 197 -0.40 17.89 1.98
CA PRO A 197 0.48 17.74 0.84
C PRO A 197 0.90 16.28 0.61
N PRO A 198 1.13 15.87 -0.65
CA PRO A 198 1.65 14.54 -0.96
C PRO A 198 2.97 14.27 -0.22
N ARG A 199 3.15 13.02 0.20
CA ARG A 199 4.29 12.57 1.00
C ARG A 199 5.04 11.47 0.27
N PRO A 200 6.38 11.46 0.30
CA PRO A 200 7.15 10.33 -0.20
C PRO A 200 6.79 9.05 0.56
N ILE A 201 7.04 7.91 -0.05
CA ILE A 201 6.89 6.61 0.60
C ILE A 201 8.07 6.45 1.58
N PRO A 202 7.82 6.25 2.90
CA PRO A 202 8.91 6.14 3.86
C PRO A 202 9.72 4.85 3.62
N PRO A 203 11.01 4.82 3.99
CA PRO A 203 11.88 3.66 3.73
C PRO A 203 11.29 2.32 4.20
N CYS A 204 10.61 2.32 5.33
CA CYS A 204 9.98 1.12 5.86
C CYS A 204 8.84 0.54 4.99
N LEU A 205 8.13 1.37 4.22
CA LEU A 205 7.14 0.93 3.23
C LEU A 205 7.75 0.76 1.84
N GLN A 206 8.85 1.48 1.55
CA GLN A 206 9.58 1.37 0.29
C GLN A 206 10.15 -0.04 0.09
N MET A 207 10.62 -0.70 1.15
CA MET A 207 11.11 -2.07 1.05
C MET A 207 10.01 -3.04 0.60
N LEU A 208 8.83 -2.98 1.23
CA LEU A 208 7.68 -3.80 0.82
C LEU A 208 7.26 -3.51 -0.61
N LYS A 209 7.32 -2.25 -1.04
CA LYS A 209 7.06 -1.86 -2.43
C LYS A 209 8.05 -2.50 -3.38
N THR A 210 9.34 -2.38 -3.13
CA THR A 210 10.39 -2.99 -3.96
C THR A 210 10.21 -4.51 -4.06
N LEU A 211 9.93 -5.18 -2.94
CA LEU A 211 9.62 -6.62 -2.91
C LEU A 211 8.42 -6.94 -3.80
N THR A 212 7.35 -6.15 -3.71
CA THR A 212 6.14 -6.33 -4.53
C THR A 212 6.43 -6.14 -6.02
N GLU A 213 7.17 -5.11 -6.40
CA GLU A 213 7.52 -4.85 -7.80
C GLU A 213 8.35 -5.99 -8.38
N ALA A 214 9.30 -6.52 -7.62
CA ALA A 214 10.10 -7.65 -8.03
C ALA A 214 9.28 -8.95 -8.17
N LEU A 215 8.36 -9.24 -7.24
CA LEU A 215 7.52 -10.44 -7.28
C LEU A 215 6.46 -10.40 -8.40
N THR A 216 5.96 -9.21 -8.72
CA THR A 216 4.79 -9.05 -9.61
C THR A 216 5.16 -8.56 -11.01
N ASN A 217 6.40 -8.10 -11.20
CA ASN A 217 6.87 -7.44 -12.42
C ASN A 217 5.95 -6.29 -12.85
N ASP A 218 5.37 -5.59 -11.88
CA ASP A 218 4.56 -4.38 -12.06
C ASP A 218 5.15 -3.25 -11.21
N THR A 219 4.67 -2.03 -11.43
CA THR A 219 5.13 -0.82 -10.74
C THR A 219 4.01 -0.23 -9.91
N TYR A 220 4.37 0.33 -8.75
CA TYR A 220 3.43 0.99 -7.87
C TYR A 220 3.95 2.40 -7.55
N ASN A 221 3.05 3.33 -7.25
CA ASN A 221 3.44 4.69 -6.88
C ASN A 221 2.63 5.23 -5.69
N PHE A 222 1.69 4.43 -5.17
CA PHE A 222 0.89 4.70 -3.98
C PHE A 222 0.86 3.51 -3.03
N VAL A 223 0.93 3.81 -1.74
CA VAL A 223 0.75 2.84 -0.64
C VAL A 223 -0.33 3.36 0.30
N LEU A 224 -1.45 2.64 0.38
CA LEU A 224 -2.52 2.88 1.34
C LEU A 224 -2.43 1.84 2.46
N VAL A 225 -2.23 2.30 3.69
CA VAL A 225 -2.26 1.45 4.87
C VAL A 225 -3.60 1.62 5.57
N ASN A 226 -4.29 0.51 5.82
CA ASN A 226 -5.52 0.45 6.60
C ASN A 226 -5.24 -0.31 7.90
N TYR A 227 -5.54 0.30 9.04
CA TYR A 227 -5.50 -0.36 10.35
C TYR A 227 -6.92 -0.56 10.88
N TYR A 228 -7.32 -1.83 10.94
CA TYR A 228 -8.55 -2.30 11.57
C TYR A 228 -8.21 -2.59 13.02
N SER A 229 -8.57 -1.68 13.92
CA SER A 229 -8.22 -1.75 15.35
C SER A 229 -8.90 -2.91 16.07
N THR A 230 -10.14 -3.23 15.68
CA THR A 230 -10.95 -4.29 16.27
C THR A 230 -11.76 -5.07 15.23
N GLY A 231 -12.50 -6.09 15.67
CA GLY A 231 -13.49 -6.78 14.84
C GLY A 231 -14.65 -5.90 14.37
N GLN A 232 -14.89 -4.74 15.02
CA GLN A 232 -15.94 -3.80 14.61
C GLN A 232 -15.54 -2.94 13.41
N ASP A 233 -14.24 -2.83 13.14
CA ASP A 233 -13.71 -2.12 11.99
C ASP A 233 -13.90 -2.96 10.72
N SER A 234 -14.30 -2.33 9.62
CA SER A 234 -14.71 -3.02 8.40
C SER A 234 -14.54 -2.19 7.13
N ILE A 235 -14.74 -2.82 5.98
CA ILE A 235 -14.95 -2.15 4.70
C ILE A 235 -16.01 -2.92 3.92
N SER A 236 -17.06 -2.23 3.48
CA SER A 236 -18.16 -2.82 2.70
C SER A 236 -17.68 -3.29 1.33
N PHE A 237 -18.51 -4.06 0.64
CA PHE A 237 -18.23 -4.49 -0.74
C PHE A 237 -17.97 -3.28 -1.65
N HIS A 238 -16.79 -3.27 -2.26
CA HIS A 238 -16.34 -2.26 -3.22
C HIS A 238 -15.36 -2.88 -4.21
N SER A 239 -14.96 -2.14 -5.22
CA SER A 239 -13.88 -2.49 -6.15
C SER A 239 -12.93 -1.33 -6.26
N ASP A 240 -11.66 -1.61 -6.56
CA ASP A 240 -10.67 -0.59 -6.89
C ASP A 240 -10.75 -0.31 -8.41
N ASP A 241 -11.88 0.22 -8.88
CA ASP A 241 -12.18 0.48 -10.29
C ASP A 241 -12.23 1.97 -10.64
N GLU A 242 -11.57 2.81 -9.82
CA GLU A 242 -11.47 4.22 -10.09
C GLU A 242 -10.68 4.50 -11.37
N ARG A 243 -11.19 5.42 -12.21
CA ARG A 243 -10.59 5.75 -13.51
C ARG A 243 -9.12 6.16 -13.44
N PHE A 244 -8.70 6.75 -12.32
CA PHE A 244 -7.31 7.17 -12.13
C PHE A 244 -6.34 5.99 -11.94
N LEU A 245 -6.82 4.75 -11.79
CA LEU A 245 -6.00 3.54 -11.71
C LEU A 245 -5.75 2.86 -13.08
N GLY A 246 -6.42 3.33 -14.14
CA GLY A 246 -6.38 2.68 -15.46
C GLY A 246 -7.42 1.55 -15.61
N ASP A 247 -7.34 0.79 -16.71
CA ASP A 247 -8.39 -0.15 -17.13
C ASP A 247 -8.34 -1.53 -16.43
N LYS A 248 -7.12 -2.01 -16.14
CA LYS A 248 -6.85 -3.32 -15.51
C LYS A 248 -5.81 -3.14 -14.42
N PRO A 249 -6.14 -2.43 -13.32
CA PRO A 249 -5.15 -2.12 -12.30
C PRO A 249 -4.71 -3.39 -11.57
N THR A 250 -3.40 -3.49 -11.35
CA THR A 250 -2.80 -4.49 -10.46
C THR A 250 -2.79 -3.93 -9.04
N ILE A 251 -3.40 -4.66 -8.11
CA ILE A 251 -3.52 -4.24 -6.71
C ILE A 251 -2.88 -5.32 -5.82
N ALA A 252 -1.77 -4.98 -5.18
CA ALA A 252 -1.09 -5.86 -4.22
C ALA A 252 -1.53 -5.51 -2.79
N SER A 253 -1.90 -6.50 -1.98
CA SER A 253 -2.39 -6.28 -0.62
C SER A 253 -1.79 -7.26 0.38
N PHE A 254 -0.97 -6.73 1.29
CA PHE A 254 -0.41 -7.48 2.43
C PHE A 254 -1.37 -7.45 3.62
N SER A 255 -1.40 -8.53 4.39
CA SER A 255 -2.15 -8.65 5.64
C SER A 255 -1.19 -8.93 6.80
N LEU A 256 -1.29 -8.15 7.88
CA LEU A 256 -0.45 -8.27 9.06
C LEU A 256 -1.31 -8.20 10.33
N GLY A 257 -0.97 -8.95 11.36
CA GLY A 257 -1.72 -9.03 12.62
C GLY A 257 -2.88 -10.01 12.57
N ALA A 258 -4.02 -9.65 13.17
CA ALA A 258 -5.17 -10.54 13.33
C ALA A 258 -5.72 -11.05 12.00
N ARG A 259 -6.06 -12.34 11.96
CA ARG A 259 -6.72 -12.95 10.81
C ARG A 259 -8.08 -12.33 10.55
N ARG A 260 -8.37 -12.02 9.28
CA ARG A 260 -9.68 -11.51 8.85
C ARG A 260 -10.11 -12.12 7.53
N ASP A 261 -11.40 -12.36 7.42
CA ASP A 261 -12.01 -12.83 6.18
C ASP A 261 -12.02 -11.72 5.15
N PHE A 262 -11.44 -12.00 3.99
CA PHE A 262 -11.56 -11.24 2.77
C PHE A 262 -12.62 -11.93 1.90
N LEU A 263 -13.76 -11.26 1.74
CA LEU A 263 -14.87 -11.79 0.96
C LEU A 263 -14.86 -11.15 -0.42
N MET A 264 -15.05 -11.95 -1.47
CA MET A 264 -15.27 -11.44 -2.82
C MET A 264 -16.56 -11.99 -3.41
N LYS A 265 -17.28 -11.17 -4.18
CA LYS A 265 -18.45 -11.59 -4.96
C LYS A 265 -18.46 -10.91 -6.32
N HIS A 266 -18.90 -11.63 -7.34
CA HIS A 266 -19.00 -11.08 -8.68
C HIS A 266 -20.15 -10.05 -8.76
N LYS A 267 -19.95 -8.97 -9.51
CA LYS A 267 -20.98 -7.97 -9.83
C LYS A 267 -22.09 -8.60 -10.70
N PRO A 268 -23.34 -8.16 -10.58
CA PRO A 268 -24.40 -8.62 -11.48
C PRO A 268 -24.08 -8.31 -12.95
N PRO A 269 -24.59 -9.10 -13.92
CA PRO A 269 -24.47 -8.80 -15.34
C PRO A 269 -25.00 -7.39 -15.65
N GLY A 270 -24.28 -6.62 -16.47
CA GLY A 270 -24.69 -5.27 -16.90
C GLY A 270 -24.31 -4.12 -15.96
N VAL A 271 -23.72 -4.38 -14.79
CA VAL A 271 -23.14 -3.36 -13.91
C VAL A 271 -21.67 -3.12 -14.29
N GLY A 272 -21.45 -2.61 -15.50
CA GLY A 272 -20.13 -2.14 -15.95
C GLY A 272 -19.93 -0.64 -15.67
N PRO A 273 -18.69 -0.14 -15.68
CA PRO A 273 -18.41 1.28 -15.42
C PRO A 273 -18.93 2.13 -16.59
N GLY A 274 -20.15 2.66 -16.47
CA GLY A 274 -20.71 3.60 -17.45
C GLY A 274 -22.23 3.55 -17.69
N ASN A 275 -22.94 2.49 -17.27
CA ASN A 275 -24.39 2.41 -17.47
C ASN A 275 -25.14 2.61 -16.15
N GLY A 276 -25.75 3.79 -15.99
CA GLY A 276 -26.60 4.18 -14.86
C GLY A 276 -27.95 3.45 -14.78
N ASN A 277 -28.08 2.23 -15.29
CA ASN A 277 -29.30 1.46 -15.13
C ASN A 277 -29.32 0.81 -13.75
N LYS A 278 -29.88 1.55 -12.79
CA LYS A 278 -30.40 1.01 -11.53
C LYS A 278 -31.31 -0.18 -11.85
N GLY A 279 -30.94 -1.37 -11.40
CA GLY A 279 -31.80 -2.55 -11.48
C GLY A 279 -33.18 -2.24 -10.91
N LYS A 280 -34.24 -2.59 -11.65
CA LYS A 280 -35.62 -2.58 -11.15
C LYS A 280 -35.71 -3.49 -9.93
N ILE A 281 -36.08 -2.93 -8.79
CA ILE A 281 -36.48 -3.69 -7.60
C ILE A 281 -37.80 -4.39 -7.94
N SER A 282 -37.81 -5.71 -7.98
CA SER A 282 -39.05 -6.49 -8.09
C SER A 282 -39.79 -6.45 -6.74
N ALA A 283 -41.11 -6.26 -6.79
CA ALA A 283 -41.96 -5.90 -5.65
C ALA A 283 -42.27 -7.04 -4.65
N ASN A 284 -41.54 -8.16 -4.68
CA ASN A 284 -41.73 -9.26 -3.75
C ASN A 284 -40.43 -9.51 -2.97
N GLY A 285 -40.46 -9.20 -1.67
CA GLY A 285 -39.31 -9.07 -0.75
C GLY A 285 -38.53 -10.36 -0.44
N ALA A 286 -37.96 -11.00 -1.46
CA ALA A 286 -36.88 -11.98 -1.32
C ALA A 286 -35.70 -11.51 -2.19
N SER A 287 -34.68 -10.90 -1.58
CA SER A 287 -33.46 -10.51 -2.27
C SER A 287 -32.59 -11.74 -2.56
N THR A 288 -32.87 -12.46 -3.64
CA THR A 288 -31.86 -13.30 -4.27
C THR A 288 -30.82 -12.35 -4.86
N GLU A 289 -29.68 -12.18 -4.19
CA GLU A 289 -28.54 -11.44 -4.71
C GLU A 289 -28.18 -12.03 -6.08
N SER A 290 -28.56 -11.37 -7.17
CA SER A 290 -28.28 -11.85 -8.52
C SER A 290 -26.79 -11.62 -8.82
N THR A 291 -25.93 -12.47 -8.30
CA THR A 291 -24.54 -12.56 -8.74
C THR A 291 -24.49 -13.04 -10.20
N TYR A 292 -23.34 -12.86 -10.85
CA TYR A 292 -23.16 -13.35 -12.23
C TYR A 292 -23.43 -14.87 -12.29
N PRO A 293 -24.17 -15.37 -13.30
CA PRO A 293 -24.56 -16.78 -13.37
C PRO A 293 -23.36 -17.72 -13.25
N GLY A 294 -23.49 -18.73 -12.40
CA GLY A 294 -22.43 -19.73 -12.19
C GLY A 294 -21.25 -19.27 -11.34
N THR A 295 -21.29 -18.07 -10.74
CA THR A 295 -20.28 -17.60 -9.78
C THR A 295 -20.67 -17.88 -8.33
N THR A 296 -19.67 -18.17 -7.49
CA THR A 296 -19.83 -18.35 -6.05
C THR A 296 -19.01 -17.30 -5.30
N GLN A 297 -19.47 -16.95 -4.10
CA GLN A 297 -18.72 -16.06 -3.22
C GLN A 297 -17.40 -16.72 -2.80
N ILE A 298 -16.32 -15.93 -2.84
CA ILE A 298 -14.99 -16.36 -2.40
C ILE A 298 -14.74 -15.81 -1.01
N LYS A 299 -14.15 -16.65 -0.16
CA LYS A 299 -13.78 -16.30 1.21
C LYS A 299 -12.34 -16.74 1.46
N LEU A 300 -11.44 -15.78 1.63
CA LEU A 300 -10.05 -16.01 1.98
C LEU A 300 -9.84 -15.58 3.44
N ALA A 301 -9.36 -16.47 4.29
CA ALA A 301 -9.06 -16.15 5.69
C ALA A 301 -7.61 -15.63 5.78
N LEU A 302 -7.42 -14.34 5.47
CA LEU A 302 -6.09 -13.73 5.40
C LEU A 302 -5.48 -13.59 6.80
N GLY A 303 -4.40 -14.31 7.06
CA GLY A 303 -3.58 -14.25 8.26
C GLY A 303 -2.44 -13.24 8.17
N SER A 304 -1.65 -13.15 9.23
CA SER A 304 -0.45 -12.31 9.25
C SER A 304 0.61 -12.87 8.30
N GLY A 305 1.19 -12.01 7.46
CA GLY A 305 2.20 -12.36 6.47
C GLY A 305 1.63 -12.78 5.11
N ASP A 306 0.31 -12.95 5.00
CA ASP A 306 -0.34 -13.26 3.73
C ASP A 306 -0.33 -12.06 2.78
N MET A 307 -0.20 -12.32 1.48
CA MET A 307 -0.34 -11.31 0.43
C MET A 307 -1.28 -11.82 -0.66
N ILE A 308 -2.20 -10.97 -1.11
CA ILE A 308 -2.98 -11.20 -2.33
C ILE A 308 -2.59 -10.18 -3.40
N LEU A 309 -2.53 -10.64 -4.64
CA LEU A 309 -2.44 -9.79 -5.82
C LEU A 309 -3.74 -9.93 -6.59
N MET A 310 -4.37 -8.81 -6.93
CA MET A 310 -5.59 -8.79 -7.74
C MET A 310 -5.29 -8.11 -9.06
N GLN A 311 -5.52 -8.80 -10.18
CA GLN A 311 -5.09 -8.36 -11.51
C GLN A 311 -6.21 -8.46 -12.55
N GLY A 312 -5.86 -8.10 -13.79
CA GLY A 312 -6.69 -8.31 -14.96
C GLY A 312 -8.04 -7.61 -14.83
N GLU A 313 -9.12 -8.38 -14.97
CA GLU A 313 -10.48 -7.85 -14.95
C GLU A 313 -11.15 -7.94 -13.57
N THR A 314 -10.38 -8.32 -12.55
CA THR A 314 -10.89 -8.55 -11.19
C THR A 314 -11.59 -7.31 -10.65
N GLN A 315 -10.94 -6.14 -10.64
CA GLN A 315 -11.55 -4.93 -10.06
C GLN A 315 -12.80 -4.48 -10.83
N ARG A 316 -12.84 -4.72 -12.14
CA ARG A 316 -13.99 -4.38 -12.97
C ARG A 316 -15.21 -5.22 -12.64
N ASN A 317 -15.02 -6.49 -12.33
CA ASN A 317 -16.10 -7.49 -12.26
C ASN A 317 -16.37 -8.03 -10.85
N TRP A 318 -15.45 -7.87 -9.91
CA TRP A 318 -15.55 -8.41 -8.56
C TRP A 318 -15.54 -7.31 -7.51
N LEU A 319 -16.46 -7.42 -6.55
CA LEU A 319 -16.46 -6.63 -5.32
C LEU A 319 -15.72 -7.41 -4.24
N HIS A 320 -15.03 -6.71 -3.34
CA HIS A 320 -14.38 -7.28 -2.18
C HIS A 320 -14.68 -6.50 -0.88
N SER A 321 -14.59 -7.17 0.26
CA SER A 321 -14.91 -6.59 1.58
C SER A 321 -14.13 -7.26 2.73
N ILE A 322 -14.04 -6.53 3.85
CA ILE A 322 -13.66 -7.06 5.17
C ILE A 322 -14.87 -6.87 6.09
N PRO A 323 -15.64 -7.94 6.41
CA PRO A 323 -16.83 -7.84 7.23
C PRO A 323 -16.48 -7.62 8.70
N LYS A 324 -17.44 -7.09 9.46
CA LYS A 324 -17.34 -7.04 10.93
C LYS A 324 -17.29 -8.45 11.51
N ARG A 325 -16.56 -8.60 12.63
CA ARG A 325 -16.47 -9.82 13.42
C ARG A 325 -16.81 -9.49 14.87
N SER A 326 -17.75 -10.25 15.44
CA SER A 326 -18.21 -10.12 16.82
C SER A 326 -18.09 -11.45 17.56
N GLY A 327 -17.75 -11.43 18.84
CA GLY A 327 -17.63 -12.61 19.71
C GLY A 327 -16.79 -12.30 20.95
N LYS A 328 -16.93 -13.08 22.03
CA LYS A 328 -16.04 -12.99 23.20
C LYS A 328 -14.66 -13.55 22.79
N GLN A 329 -13.58 -12.84 23.12
CA GLN A 329 -12.19 -13.20 22.75
C GLN A 329 -11.98 -13.36 21.24
N ASN A 330 -12.47 -12.39 20.46
CA ASN A 330 -12.31 -12.38 19.01
C ASN A 330 -10.86 -12.06 18.64
N GLU A 331 -10.20 -12.93 17.87
CA GLU A 331 -8.86 -12.70 17.33
C GLU A 331 -8.77 -11.34 16.62
N ALA A 332 -9.84 -10.92 15.94
CA ALA A 332 -9.92 -9.63 15.25
C ALA A 332 -9.72 -8.40 16.15
N ASP A 333 -9.89 -8.54 17.46
CA ASP A 333 -9.68 -7.45 18.43
C ASP A 333 -8.20 -7.20 18.75
N LYS A 334 -7.30 -8.05 18.26
CA LYS A 334 -5.84 -7.82 18.32
C LYS A 334 -5.37 -6.79 17.29
N GLY A 335 -6.25 -6.44 16.35
CA GLY A 335 -6.01 -5.48 15.27
C GLY A 335 -5.31 -6.09 14.05
N ARG A 336 -5.58 -5.53 12.88
CA ARG A 336 -5.03 -5.96 11.58
C ARG A 336 -4.56 -4.75 10.78
N ILE A 337 -3.34 -4.80 10.26
CA ILE A 337 -2.85 -3.88 9.23
C ILE A 337 -3.02 -4.52 7.85
N ASN A 338 -3.45 -3.71 6.89
CA ASN A 338 -3.51 -4.05 5.49
C ASN A 338 -2.81 -2.98 4.67
N ILE A 339 -1.78 -3.37 3.92
CA ILE A 339 -0.98 -2.46 3.10
C ILE A 339 -1.34 -2.75 1.65
N THR A 340 -1.99 -1.81 0.98
CA THR A 340 -2.40 -1.96 -0.41
C THR A 340 -1.63 -1.02 -1.31
N MET A 341 -0.94 -1.59 -2.29
CA MET A 341 -0.13 -0.86 -3.26
C MET A 341 -0.87 -0.73 -4.57
N ARG A 342 -0.77 0.45 -5.17
CA ARG A 342 -1.50 0.83 -6.39
C ARG A 342 -0.66 1.73 -7.28
N LYS A 343 -1.09 1.86 -8.53
CA LYS A 343 -0.54 2.80 -9.50
C LYS A 343 -1.59 3.85 -9.88
N ALA A 344 -1.52 5.04 -9.30
CA ALA A 344 -2.33 6.16 -9.75
C ALA A 344 -1.70 6.77 -11.01
N MET A 345 -2.49 6.88 -12.07
CA MET A 345 -2.05 7.30 -13.40
C MET A 345 -2.08 8.81 -13.60
N VAL A 346 -2.91 9.52 -12.81
CA VAL A 346 -3.20 10.94 -13.01
C VAL A 346 -3.33 11.70 -11.67
N PRO A 347 -3.16 13.04 -11.65
CA PRO A 347 -3.21 13.84 -10.43
C PRO A 347 -4.48 13.68 -9.60
N ALA A 348 -5.63 13.51 -10.26
CA ALA A 348 -6.90 13.28 -9.57
C ALA A 348 -6.88 12.04 -8.66
N GLY A 349 -6.04 11.04 -8.94
CA GLY A 349 -5.82 9.89 -8.06
C GLY A 349 -5.09 10.29 -6.78
N THR A 350 -4.06 11.12 -6.88
CA THR A 350 -3.37 11.70 -5.72
C THR A 350 -4.35 12.47 -4.85
N GLU A 351 -5.10 13.38 -5.44
CA GLU A 351 -6.10 14.21 -4.74
C GLU A 351 -7.15 13.34 -4.03
N ASN A 352 -7.68 12.33 -4.73
CA ASN A 352 -8.64 11.39 -4.17
C ASN A 352 -8.07 10.62 -2.96
N TYR A 353 -6.86 10.06 -3.09
CA TYR A 353 -6.27 9.29 -2.01
C TYR A 353 -6.04 10.12 -0.74
N TYR A 354 -5.48 11.31 -0.86
CA TYR A 354 -5.27 12.19 0.30
C TYR A 354 -6.59 12.72 0.87
N GLN A 355 -7.58 13.03 0.04
CA GLN A 355 -8.89 13.49 0.51
C GLN A 355 -9.62 12.43 1.34
N TYR A 356 -9.68 11.18 0.86
CA TYR A 356 -10.54 10.15 1.44
C TYR A 356 -9.84 9.17 2.38
N ASN A 357 -8.49 9.21 2.48
CA ASN A 357 -7.71 8.34 3.38
C ASN A 357 -6.86 9.10 4.42
N VAL A 358 -6.84 10.43 4.35
CA VAL A 358 -6.23 11.31 5.36
C VAL A 358 -7.25 12.36 5.79
N GLY A 359 -7.78 13.11 4.81
CA GLY A 359 -8.73 14.20 5.04
C GLY A 359 -8.19 15.27 5.97
N SER A 360 -9.11 15.96 6.67
CA SER A 360 -8.80 17.02 7.64
C SER A 360 -8.84 16.55 9.10
N GLY A 361 -8.92 15.23 9.33
CA GLY A 361 -9.01 14.65 10.67
C GLY A 361 -7.68 14.74 11.45
N PRO A 362 -7.73 14.64 12.79
CA PRO A 362 -6.51 14.62 13.59
C PRO A 362 -5.68 13.36 13.31
N VAL A 363 -4.36 13.52 13.44
CA VAL A 363 -3.42 12.40 13.41
C VAL A 363 -3.61 11.56 14.66
N HIS A 364 -3.58 10.24 14.52
CA HIS A 364 -3.58 9.27 15.60
C HIS A 364 -2.32 8.42 15.54
N VAL A 365 -1.87 7.97 16.70
CA VAL A 365 -0.73 7.08 16.90
C VAL A 365 -1.10 5.97 17.89
N TRP A 366 -0.37 4.87 17.85
CA TRP A 366 -0.57 3.78 18.79
C TRP A 366 0.07 4.11 20.15
N ASP A 367 -0.71 4.03 21.22
CA ASP A 367 -0.21 4.09 22.60
C ASP A 367 0.03 2.67 23.10
N ASP A 368 1.30 2.27 23.25
CA ASP A 368 1.63 0.91 23.64
C ASP A 368 1.32 0.60 25.11
N LYS A 369 1.17 1.61 25.98
CA LYS A 369 0.79 1.40 27.39
C LYS A 369 -0.71 1.13 27.50
N LEU A 370 -1.51 1.93 26.80
CA LEU A 370 -2.97 1.84 26.82
C LEU A 370 -3.51 0.81 25.83
N LYS A 371 -2.67 0.34 24.89
CA LYS A 371 -3.02 -0.60 23.82
C LYS A 371 -4.18 -0.10 22.96
N GLU A 372 -4.17 1.19 22.61
CA GLU A 372 -5.18 1.81 21.76
C GLU A 372 -4.60 2.89 20.85
N MET A 373 -5.37 3.29 19.84
CA MET A 373 -5.03 4.46 19.01
C MET A 373 -5.47 5.74 19.70
N ARG A 374 -4.56 6.70 19.84
CA ARG A 374 -4.83 8.00 20.47
C ARG A 374 -4.52 9.16 19.54
N PRO A 375 -5.26 10.29 19.65
CA PRO A 375 -4.87 11.52 18.96
C PRO A 375 -3.43 11.90 19.30
N LEU A 376 -2.66 12.34 18.30
CA LEU A 376 -1.27 12.75 18.46
C LEU A 376 -1.11 13.89 19.49
N SER A 377 -2.14 14.73 19.65
CA SER A 377 -2.18 15.80 20.66
C SER A 377 -2.07 15.29 22.10
N ASP A 378 -2.41 14.03 22.32
CA ASP A 378 -2.51 13.44 23.66
C ASP A 378 -1.28 12.60 24.03
N VAL A 379 -0.34 12.42 23.09
CA VAL A 379 0.86 11.60 23.23
C VAL A 379 2.08 12.51 23.15
N LYS A 380 3.06 12.33 24.03
CA LYS A 380 4.30 13.11 23.95
C LYS A 380 5.12 12.59 22.78
N LEU A 381 5.62 13.48 21.91
CA LEU A 381 6.41 13.10 20.73
C LEU A 381 7.62 12.22 21.03
N ARG A 382 8.22 12.32 22.22
CA ARG A 382 9.34 11.48 22.66
C ARG A 382 8.95 10.02 22.95
N ASP A 383 7.64 9.78 23.12
CA ASP A 383 7.07 8.46 23.40
C ASP A 383 6.67 7.75 22.08
N ILE A 384 6.97 8.37 20.92
CA ILE A 384 6.78 7.90 19.53
C ILE A 384 8.17 7.86 18.87
#